data_AF-A0A967M124-F1
#
_entry.id   AF-A0A967M124-F1
#
_cell.length_a   1.000
_cell.length_b   1.000
_cell.length_c   1.000
_cell.angle_alpha   90.00
_cell.angle_beta   90.00
_cell.angle_gamma   90.00
#
_symmetry.space_group_name_H-M   'P 1'
#
loop_
_entity.id
_entity.type
_entity.pdbx_description
1 polymer ?
#
loop_
_entity_poly.entity_id
_entity_poly.type
_entity_poly.pdbx_seq_one_letter_code
_entity_poly.pdbx_strand_id
1 'polypeptide(L)'
;AATSIDPGDLELVVLGKETYENYCAACHGVDLQGQPSWRQRKPDGRLPAPPHDDSGHTWHHDDETLFVLTKYGAAKLVGSPVPTDMPTFEGVLSDREIRAVLAFIKSR
;
A
#
# COMPACT_ATOMS: atom_id res chain seq x y z
N ALA A 1 14.47 -14.55 7.20
CA ALA A 1 13.93 -13.17 7.26
C ALA A 1 12.41 -13.26 7.18
N ALA A 2 11.67 -12.39 7.87
CA ALA A 2 10.21 -12.47 7.99
C ALA A 2 9.55 -12.55 6.60
N THR A 3 8.97 -13.71 6.30
CA THR A 3 8.21 -13.97 5.06
C THR A 3 6.75 -13.60 5.21
N SER A 4 6.26 -13.40 6.44
CA SER A 4 4.88 -13.06 6.76
C SER A 4 4.68 -11.55 6.94
N ILE A 5 3.47 -11.10 6.63
CA ILE A 5 2.97 -9.76 6.99
C ILE A 5 2.22 -9.93 8.32
N ASP A 6 2.95 -9.82 9.43
CA ASP A 6 2.41 -10.03 10.78
C ASP A 6 2.22 -8.69 11.52
N PRO A 7 0.98 -8.23 11.76
CA PRO A 7 0.74 -7.01 12.55
C PRO A 7 1.05 -7.16 14.04
N GLY A 8 1.29 -8.38 14.54
CA GLY A 8 1.74 -8.64 15.91
C GLY A 8 3.25 -8.53 16.10
N ASP A 9 4.03 -8.52 15.01
CA ASP A 9 5.48 -8.32 15.06
C ASP A 9 5.79 -6.82 15.19
N LEU A 10 6.08 -6.38 16.42
CA LEU A 10 6.32 -4.97 16.74
C LEU A 10 7.54 -4.39 16.00
N GLU A 11 8.60 -5.17 15.78
CA GLU A 11 9.77 -4.68 15.04
C GLU A 11 9.40 -4.43 13.57
N LEU A 12 8.60 -5.33 13.00
CA LEU A 12 8.11 -5.21 11.64
C LEU A 12 7.15 -4.02 11.49
N VAL A 13 6.25 -3.80 12.45
CA VAL A 13 5.31 -2.67 12.48
C VAL A 13 6.05 -1.33 12.62
N VAL A 14 7.09 -1.25 13.44
CA VAL A 14 7.89 -0.02 13.59
C VAL A 14 8.60 0.33 12.27
N LEU A 15 9.28 -0.64 11.65
CA LEU A 15 9.88 -0.45 10.33
C LEU A 15 8.83 -0.06 9.27
N GLY A 16 7.65 -0.68 9.36
CA GLY A 16 6.54 -0.41 8.46
C GLY A 16 6.02 1.01 8.57
N LYS A 17 5.94 1.55 9.79
CA LYS A 17 5.56 2.94 10.05
C LYS A 17 6.56 3.91 9.42
N GLU A 18 7.84 3.70 9.65
CA GLU A 18 8.91 4.55 9.06
C GLU A 18 8.87 4.48 7.52
N THR A 19 8.64 3.30 6.97
CA THR A 19 8.48 3.12 5.51
C THR A 19 7.24 3.86 5.01
N TYR A 20 6.11 3.75 5.72
CA TYR A 20 4.86 4.42 5.36
C TYR A 20 5.00 5.94 5.28
N GLU A 21 5.60 6.53 6.32
CA GLU A 21 5.79 7.99 6.43
C GLU A 21 6.65 8.54 5.29
N ASN A 22 7.68 7.79 4.88
CA ASN A 22 8.62 8.22 3.83
C ASN A 22 8.10 8.01 2.40
N TYR A 23 7.28 6.97 2.16
CA TYR A 23 6.95 6.53 0.80
C TYR A 23 5.45 6.55 0.45
N CYS A 24 4.57 6.51 1.45
CA CYS A 24 3.14 6.26 1.23
C CYS A 24 2.26 7.45 1.66
N ALA A 25 2.60 8.09 2.77
CA ALA A 25 1.79 9.11 3.42
C ALA A 25 1.52 10.35 2.54
N ALA A 26 2.40 10.66 1.58
CA ALA A 26 2.21 11.78 0.67
C ALA A 26 0.92 11.68 -0.17
N CYS A 27 0.46 10.44 -0.44
CA CYS A 27 -0.77 10.19 -1.18
C CYS A 27 -1.84 9.56 -0.30
N HIS A 28 -1.49 8.59 0.54
CA HIS A 28 -2.45 7.88 1.40
C HIS A 28 -2.75 8.59 2.73
N GLY A 29 -2.13 9.74 2.97
CA GLY A 29 -2.33 10.56 4.16
C GLY A 29 -1.53 10.09 5.38
N VAL A 30 -1.12 11.01 6.25
CA VAL A 30 -0.34 10.69 7.45
C VAL A 30 -1.10 9.81 8.46
N ASP A 31 -2.43 9.89 8.44
CA ASP A 31 -3.34 9.15 9.30
C ASP A 31 -4.08 8.04 8.52
N LEU A 32 -3.55 7.62 7.35
CA LEU A 32 -4.13 6.60 6.48
C LEU A 32 -5.48 6.96 5.84
N GLN A 33 -5.88 8.23 5.91
CA GLN A 33 -7.20 8.71 5.49
C GLN A 33 -7.42 8.77 3.97
N GLY A 34 -6.36 8.56 3.18
CA GLY A 34 -6.41 8.65 1.72
C GLY A 34 -6.71 10.05 1.18
N GLN A 35 -6.99 10.12 -0.11
CA GLN A 35 -7.42 11.35 -0.78
C GLN A 35 -8.95 11.48 -0.76
N PRO A 36 -9.49 12.72 -0.78
CA PRO A 36 -10.92 12.93 -0.88
C PRO A 36 -11.48 12.33 -2.17
N SER A 37 -12.75 11.89 -2.12
CA SER A 37 -13.45 11.32 -3.28
C SER A 37 -12.70 10.16 -3.95
N TRP A 38 -11.93 9.36 -3.19
CA TRP A 38 -11.11 8.26 -3.71
C TRP A 38 -11.86 7.20 -4.53
N ARG A 39 -13.20 7.12 -4.39
CA ARG A 39 -14.06 6.24 -5.20
C ARG A 39 -14.49 6.86 -6.54
N GLN A 40 -14.17 8.12 -6.80
CA GLN A 40 -14.52 8.84 -8.02
C GLN A 40 -13.28 9.05 -8.88
N ARG A 41 -13.37 8.73 -10.18
CA ARG A 41 -12.26 8.97 -11.11
C ARG A 41 -12.05 10.46 -11.31
N LYS A 42 -10.79 10.87 -11.34
CA LYS A 42 -10.35 12.19 -11.77
C LYS A 42 -10.62 12.38 -13.28
N PRO A 43 -10.57 13.61 -13.81
CA PRO A 43 -10.73 13.87 -15.24
C PRO A 43 -9.75 13.12 -16.16
N ASP A 44 -8.58 12.75 -15.64
CA ASP A 44 -7.58 11.94 -16.35
C ASP A 44 -7.83 10.43 -16.29
N GLY A 45 -8.94 10.01 -15.69
CA GLY A 45 -9.38 8.61 -15.57
C GLY A 45 -8.76 7.83 -14.41
N ARG A 46 -7.80 8.39 -13.67
CA ARG A 46 -7.18 7.73 -12.50
C ARG A 46 -8.06 7.85 -11.26
N LEU A 47 -7.89 6.92 -10.32
CA LEU A 47 -8.51 7.01 -8.99
C LEU A 47 -7.53 7.71 -8.03
N PRO A 48 -8.03 8.60 -7.14
CA PRO A 48 -7.24 9.09 -6.02
C PRO A 48 -6.82 7.95 -5.09
N ALA A 49 -5.79 8.18 -4.29
CA ALA A 49 -5.29 7.17 -3.34
C ALA A 49 -6.39 6.78 -2.33
N PRO A 50 -6.73 5.49 -2.20
CA PRO A 50 -7.72 5.04 -1.22
C PRO A 50 -7.19 5.17 0.22
N PRO A 51 -8.09 5.30 1.20
CA PRO A 51 -7.74 5.18 2.60
C PRO A 51 -7.27 3.77 2.93
N HIS A 52 -6.34 3.72 3.87
CA HIS A 52 -5.80 2.51 4.48
C HIS A 52 -6.27 2.33 5.93
N ASP A 53 -7.07 3.26 6.45
CA ASP A 53 -7.81 3.12 7.72
C ASP A 53 -9.09 2.25 7.55
N ASP A 54 -9.89 2.17 8.63
CA ASP A 54 -11.15 1.42 8.71
C ASP A 54 -12.21 1.83 7.67
N SER A 55 -12.08 2.99 7.01
CA SER A 55 -12.99 3.45 5.96
C SER A 55 -12.68 2.86 4.57
N GLY A 56 -11.51 2.22 4.45
CA GLY A 56 -10.96 1.66 3.22
C GLY A 56 -11.39 0.22 2.92
N HIS A 57 -10.74 -0.38 1.91
CA HIS A 57 -11.00 -1.75 1.45
C HIS A 57 -9.73 -2.62 1.40
N THR A 58 -8.63 -2.13 1.96
CA THR A 58 -7.28 -2.71 1.77
C THR A 58 -7.23 -4.20 2.12
N TRP A 59 -7.96 -4.62 3.16
CA TRP A 59 -7.92 -5.98 3.71
C TRP A 59 -8.86 -6.99 3.05
N HIS A 60 -9.54 -6.62 1.98
CA HIS A 60 -10.29 -7.61 1.18
C HIS A 60 -9.40 -8.47 0.28
N HIS A 61 -8.11 -8.16 0.20
CA HIS A 61 -7.12 -8.87 -0.59
C HIS A 61 -6.15 -9.65 0.30
N ASP A 62 -5.67 -10.78 -0.19
CA ASP A 62 -4.65 -11.56 0.49
C ASP A 62 -3.27 -10.86 0.44
N ASP A 63 -2.40 -11.29 1.35
CA ASP A 63 -1.07 -10.72 1.59
C ASP A 63 -0.17 -10.73 0.35
N GLU A 64 -0.24 -11.80 -0.45
CA GLU A 64 0.58 -11.91 -1.64
C GLU A 64 0.08 -10.97 -2.74
N THR A 65 -1.24 -10.84 -2.91
CA THR A 65 -1.84 -9.85 -3.80
C THR A 65 -1.40 -8.43 -3.42
N LEU A 66 -1.45 -8.06 -2.14
CA LEU A 66 -1.03 -6.72 -1.68
C LEU A 66 0.49 -6.50 -1.85
N PHE A 67 1.30 -7.53 -1.59
CA PHE A 67 2.74 -7.48 -1.81
C PHE A 67 3.07 -7.28 -3.29
N VAL A 68 2.46 -8.06 -4.18
CA VAL A 68 2.66 -7.96 -5.64
C VAL A 68 2.15 -6.62 -6.17
N LEU A 69 0.99 -6.15 -5.70
CA LEU A 69 0.46 -4.82 -6.05
C LEU A 69 1.45 -3.72 -5.72
N THR A 70 2.01 -3.74 -4.50
CA THR A 70 2.95 -2.72 -4.03
C THR A 70 4.27 -2.81 -4.79
N LYS A 71 4.82 -4.01 -4.94
CA LYS A 71 6.13 -4.21 -5.57
C LYS A 71 6.10 -3.92 -7.07
N TYR A 72 5.14 -4.50 -7.78
CA TYR A 72 5.13 -4.53 -9.25
C TYR A 72 3.99 -3.75 -9.90
N GLY A 73 3.07 -3.19 -9.10
CA GLY A 73 1.95 -2.37 -9.58
C GLY A 73 0.73 -3.16 -10.06
N ALA A 74 -0.40 -2.46 -10.20
CA ALA A 74 -1.68 -3.07 -10.57
C ALA A 74 -1.64 -3.74 -11.96
N ALA A 75 -0.83 -3.23 -12.88
CA ALA A 75 -0.67 -3.81 -14.21
C ALA A 75 -0.12 -5.25 -14.17
N LYS A 76 0.72 -5.58 -13.17
CA LYS A 76 1.23 -6.94 -12.98
C LYS A 76 0.13 -7.93 -12.61
N LEU A 77 -0.84 -7.49 -11.80
CA LEU A 77 -1.98 -8.31 -11.37
C LEU A 77 -3.03 -8.46 -12.46
N VAL A 78 -3.33 -7.38 -13.18
CA VAL A 78 -4.38 -7.36 -14.21
C VAL A 78 -3.90 -7.93 -15.55
N GLY A 79 -2.58 -7.93 -15.81
CA GLY A 79 -2.01 -8.37 -17.08
C GLY A 79 -2.20 -7.37 -18.24
N SER A 80 -2.61 -6.13 -17.93
CA SER A 80 -2.74 -5.04 -18.90
C SER A 80 -2.43 -3.70 -18.25
N PRO A 81 -2.15 -2.63 -19.02
CA PRO A 81 -1.86 -1.31 -18.45
C PRO A 81 -3.04 -0.78 -17.61
N VAL A 82 -2.74 -0.38 -16.38
CA VAL A 82 -3.71 0.25 -15.47
C VAL A 82 -3.26 1.69 -15.21
N PRO A 83 -4.07 2.71 -15.59
CA PRO A 83 -3.78 4.09 -15.23
C PRO A 83 -3.86 4.27 -13.71
N THR A 84 -2.73 4.55 -13.07
CA THR A 84 -2.62 4.80 -11.63
C THR A 84 -1.53 5.84 -11.36
N ASP A 85 -1.64 6.54 -10.23
CA ASP A 85 -0.58 7.42 -9.70
C ASP A 85 0.32 6.68 -8.69
N MET A 86 -0.10 5.50 -8.22
CA MET A 86 0.69 4.69 -7.30
C MET A 86 1.92 4.12 -8.06
N PRO A 87 3.16 4.47 -7.64
CA PRO A 87 4.35 3.94 -8.28
C PRO A 87 4.57 2.47 -7.91
N THR A 88 5.43 1.80 -8.67
CA THR A 88 5.98 0.49 -8.31
C THR A 88 7.19 0.65 -7.40
N PHE A 89 7.39 -0.27 -6.47
CA PHE A 89 8.50 -0.19 -5.50
C PHE A 89 9.60 -1.23 -5.72
N GLU A 90 9.55 -2.04 -6.79
CA GLU A 90 10.67 -2.90 -7.17
C GLU A 90 11.97 -2.09 -7.33
N GLY A 91 13.01 -2.51 -6.62
CA GLY A 91 14.32 -1.83 -6.61
C GLY A 91 14.36 -0.52 -5.81
N VAL A 92 13.24 -0.08 -5.25
CA VAL A 92 13.14 1.09 -4.34
C VAL A 92 13.03 0.64 -2.89
N LEU A 93 12.16 -0.33 -2.62
CA LEU A 93 12.00 -0.96 -1.31
C LEU A 93 12.39 -2.42 -1.39
N SER A 94 13.01 -2.92 -0.33
CA SER A 94 13.24 -4.35 -0.13
C SER A 94 11.93 -5.09 0.15
N ASP A 95 11.94 -6.40 -0.07
CA ASP A 95 10.78 -7.25 0.26
C ASP A 95 10.39 -7.15 1.74
N ARG A 96 11.37 -6.94 2.63
CA ARG A 96 11.14 -6.74 4.05
C ARG A 96 10.41 -5.43 4.30
N GLU A 97 10.81 -4.33 3.68
CA GLU A 97 10.15 -3.02 3.84
C GLU A 97 8.73 -3.03 3.27
N ILE A 98 8.50 -3.70 2.13
CA ILE A 98 7.14 -3.85 1.57
C ILE A 98 6.25 -4.67 2.53
N ARG A 99 6.75 -5.78 3.07
CA ARG A 99 5.99 -6.56 4.07
C ARG A 99 5.78 -5.76 5.35
N ALA A 100 6.77 -4.97 5.76
CA ALA A 100 6.71 -4.12 6.93
C ALA A 100 5.62 -3.07 6.81
N VAL A 101 5.58 -2.32 5.70
CA VAL A 101 4.56 -1.27 5.51
C VAL A 101 3.16 -1.87 5.49
N LEU A 102 2.97 -3.04 4.87
CA LEU A 102 1.70 -3.75 4.91
C LEU A 102 1.33 -4.24 6.31
N ALA A 103 2.29 -4.70 7.11
CA ALA A 103 2.05 -5.11 8.51
C ALA A 103 1.67 -3.91 9.39
N PHE A 104 2.33 -2.77 9.19
CA PHE A 104 1.97 -1.51 9.84
C PHE A 104 0.53 -1.11 9.51
N ILE A 105 0.18 -1.06 8.22
CA ILE A 105 -1.18 -0.72 7.78
C ILE A 105 -2.18 -1.69 8.46
N LYS A 106 -1.87 -2.99 8.53
CA LYS A 106 -2.73 -4.04 9.16
C LYS A 106 -2.92 -3.89 10.66
N SER A 107 -1.99 -3.23 11.34
CA SER A 107 -2.01 -3.04 12.79
C SER A 107 -2.89 -1.88 13.24
N ARG A 108 -3.54 -1.20 12.29
CA ARG A 108 -4.34 0.01 12.49
C ARG A 108 -5.83 -0.28 12.42
#